data_AF-A0A1W9LSS2-F1
#
_entry.id   AF-A0A1W9LSS2-F1
#
_cell.length_a   1.000
_cell.length_b   1.000
_cell.length_c   1.000
_cell.angle_alpha   90.00
_cell.angle_beta   90.00
_cell.angle_gamma   90.00
#
_symmetry.space_group_name_H-M   'P 1'
#
loop_
_entity.id
_entity.type
_entity.pdbx_description
1 polymer ?
#
loop_
_entity_poly.entity_id
_entity_poly.type
_entity_poly.pdbx_seq_one_letter_code
_entity_poly.pdbx_strand_id
1 'polypeptide(L)'
;MNRKKINMNDALKNDEIFLQFLAQEARSDSYRERKKQTEQGPHPPEDMLYDYVLGNVGEHEAQIIREHIAFCGLCAQEVLQLRITEEKLKEDLWNYANTLSFMGYIRNIFSGVRRIYLASGLCAAGICFLIVKFIILQPDPISESYRAAKTLFSQSSPDLSLPWEKPAAALGFTSGRPSPANRAFGAGLWAGRAEISGEPLDSMPEFLSPEWKGRIKKDHWSKTQWEPFYSAGRWCLLAQAVCNSKDGISYEFWEKQIVILSQIQKDFEKLPETVKQEYEILYKILGCVESAIKDKQNRPCKTVASEIAPLIIYLSPESEK
;
A
#
# COMPACT_ATOMS: atom_id res chain seq x y z
N MET A 1 -41.04 19.82 -34.37
CA MET A 1 -40.13 19.42 -35.47
C MET A 1 -39.99 17.90 -35.45
N ASN A 2 -40.39 17.23 -36.54
CA ASN A 2 -40.20 15.79 -36.69
C ASN A 2 -38.72 15.51 -36.98
N ARG A 3 -37.93 15.09 -35.98
CA ARG A 3 -36.54 14.67 -36.22
C ARG A 3 -36.56 13.29 -36.90
N LYS A 4 -35.92 13.19 -38.06
CA LYS A 4 -35.77 11.93 -38.79
C LYS A 4 -35.01 10.91 -37.91
N LYS A 5 -35.57 9.71 -37.72
CA LYS A 5 -34.92 8.64 -36.97
C LYS A 5 -33.70 8.12 -37.75
N ILE A 6 -32.52 8.15 -37.13
CA ILE A 6 -31.31 7.55 -37.69
C ILE A 6 -31.43 6.02 -37.57
N ASN A 7 -31.14 5.28 -38.65
CA ASN A 7 -31.08 3.82 -38.63
C ASN A 7 -29.66 3.37 -38.23
N MET A 8 -29.54 2.28 -37.48
CA MET A 8 -28.28 1.62 -37.15
C MET A 8 -27.35 1.44 -38.36
N ASN A 9 -27.88 1.01 -39.51
CA ASN A 9 -27.06 0.81 -40.72
C ASN A 9 -26.43 2.11 -41.26
N ASP A 10 -27.06 3.26 -41.00
CA ASP A 10 -26.49 4.57 -41.36
C ASP A 10 -25.56 5.08 -40.27
N ALA A 11 -25.86 4.76 -39.00
CA ALA A 11 -25.03 5.07 -37.84
C ALA A 11 -23.63 4.43 -37.96
N LEU A 12 -23.54 3.18 -38.42
CA LEU A 12 -22.26 2.45 -38.53
C LEU A 12 -21.34 2.96 -39.66
N LYS A 13 -21.78 3.90 -40.49
CA LYS A 13 -20.97 4.45 -41.60
C LYS A 13 -20.04 5.57 -41.15
N ASN A 14 -20.29 6.19 -40.00
CA ASN A 14 -19.55 7.37 -39.55
C ASN A 14 -19.70 7.54 -38.02
N ASP A 15 -18.59 7.75 -37.32
CA ASP A 15 -18.54 7.91 -35.86
C ASP A 15 -19.46 9.03 -35.34
N GLU A 16 -19.55 10.16 -36.03
CA GLU A 16 -20.44 11.26 -35.67
C GLU A 16 -21.91 10.86 -35.78
N ILE A 17 -22.28 10.14 -36.85
CA ILE A 17 -23.64 9.63 -37.03
C ILE A 17 -23.96 8.55 -35.99
N PHE A 18 -22.97 7.73 -35.61
CA PHE A 18 -23.09 6.76 -34.52
C PHE A 18 -23.35 7.43 -33.18
N LEU A 19 -22.61 8.48 -32.83
CA LEU A 19 -22.84 9.24 -31.60
C LEU A 19 -24.21 9.93 -31.60
N GLN A 20 -24.64 10.47 -32.75
CA GLN A 20 -26.00 11.04 -32.88
C GLN A 20 -27.08 9.97 -32.70
N PHE A 21 -26.88 8.77 -33.25
CA PHE A 21 -27.77 7.62 -33.04
C PHE A 21 -27.84 7.22 -31.56
N LEU A 22 -26.71 7.09 -30.87
CA LEU A 22 -26.68 6.80 -29.44
C LEU A 22 -27.38 7.88 -28.61
N ALA A 23 -27.14 9.17 -28.92
CA ALA A 23 -27.82 10.28 -28.27
C ALA A 23 -29.33 10.29 -28.54
N GLN A 24 -29.77 9.85 -29.72
CA GLN A 24 -31.18 9.70 -30.06
C GLN A 24 -31.81 8.54 -29.27
N GLU A 25 -31.17 7.36 -29.26
CA GLU A 25 -31.65 6.19 -28.53
C GLU A 25 -31.70 6.43 -27.02
N ALA A 26 -30.69 7.08 -26.44
CA ALA A 26 -30.67 7.47 -25.03
C ALA A 26 -31.80 8.45 -24.64
N ARG A 27 -32.39 9.14 -25.63
CA ARG A 27 -33.56 10.03 -25.43
C ARG A 27 -34.90 9.35 -25.67
N SER A 28 -34.91 8.11 -26.17
CA SER A 28 -36.15 7.37 -26.42
C SER A 28 -36.85 7.00 -25.11
N ASP A 29 -38.19 6.91 -25.15
CA ASP A 29 -38.98 6.52 -23.99
C ASP A 29 -38.68 5.06 -23.58
N SER A 30 -38.47 4.18 -24.55
CA SER A 30 -38.05 2.78 -24.32
C SER A 30 -36.71 2.70 -23.56
N TYR A 31 -35.74 3.56 -23.90
CA TYR A 31 -34.48 3.60 -23.17
C TYR A 31 -34.69 4.09 -21.74
N ARG A 32 -35.47 5.16 -21.54
CA ARG A 32 -35.76 5.72 -20.21
C ARG A 32 -36.48 4.71 -19.32
N GLU A 33 -37.41 3.95 -19.87
CA GLU A 33 -38.12 2.91 -19.15
C GLU A 33 -37.20 1.77 -18.74
N ARG A 34 -36.39 1.24 -19.67
CA ARG A 34 -35.39 0.21 -19.34
C ARG A 34 -34.36 0.69 -18.33
N LYS A 35 -33.85 1.91 -18.50
CA LYS A 35 -32.96 2.58 -17.53
C LYS A 35 -33.58 2.61 -16.14
N LYS A 36 -34.81 3.10 -16.01
CA LYS A 36 -35.51 3.15 -14.73
C LYS A 36 -35.69 1.76 -14.12
N GLN A 37 -36.08 0.76 -14.91
CA GLN A 37 -36.23 -0.62 -14.44
C GLN A 37 -34.90 -1.21 -13.97
N THR A 38 -33.81 -1.02 -14.71
CA THR A 38 -32.49 -1.53 -14.37
C THR A 38 -31.94 -0.85 -13.11
N GLU A 39 -32.03 0.48 -13.01
CA GLU A 39 -31.51 1.24 -11.85
C GLU A 39 -32.28 0.93 -10.56
N GLN A 40 -33.58 0.57 -10.65
CA GLN A 40 -34.41 0.14 -9.53
C GLN A 40 -34.31 -1.35 -9.22
N GLY A 41 -33.73 -2.13 -10.13
CA GLY A 41 -33.57 -3.56 -10.02
C GLY A 41 -32.38 -3.98 -9.14
N PRO A 42 -32.13 -5.29 -8.99
CA PRO A 42 -30.93 -5.77 -8.33
C PRO A 42 -29.69 -5.36 -9.13
N HIS A 43 -28.67 -4.86 -8.41
CA HIS A 43 -27.37 -4.50 -8.97
C HIS A 43 -26.43 -5.70 -8.87
N PRO A 44 -25.55 -5.94 -9.87
CA PRO A 44 -24.47 -6.90 -9.72
C PRO A 44 -23.64 -6.55 -8.48
N PRO A 45 -23.24 -7.54 -7.67
CA PRO A 45 -22.42 -7.27 -6.50
C PRO A 45 -21.03 -6.75 -6.92
N GLU A 46 -20.40 -5.96 -6.04
CA GLU A 46 -19.13 -5.25 -6.31
C GLU A 46 -18.01 -6.20 -6.76
N ASP A 47 -17.93 -7.40 -6.16
CA ASP A 47 -16.97 -8.43 -6.50
C ASP A 47 -17.13 -8.94 -7.94
N MET A 48 -18.38 -9.12 -8.40
CA MET A 48 -18.69 -9.51 -9.77
C MET A 48 -18.30 -8.43 -10.79
N LEU A 49 -18.50 -7.14 -10.46
CA LEU A 49 -18.05 -6.02 -11.30
C LEU A 49 -16.52 -5.96 -11.38
N TYR A 50 -15.83 -6.24 -10.27
CA TYR A 50 -14.38 -6.33 -10.21
C TYR A 50 -13.84 -7.48 -11.06
N ASP A 51 -14.40 -8.68 -10.94
CA ASP A 51 -14.01 -9.82 -11.76
C ASP A 51 -14.31 -9.59 -13.25
N TYR A 52 -15.38 -8.86 -13.58
CA TYR A 52 -15.67 -8.45 -14.95
C TYR A 52 -14.59 -7.55 -15.54
N VAL A 53 -14.11 -6.55 -14.79
CA VAL A 53 -13.02 -5.66 -15.22
C VAL A 53 -11.73 -6.45 -15.45
N LEU A 54 -11.43 -7.40 -14.57
CA LEU A 54 -10.25 -8.26 -14.69
C LEU A 54 -10.37 -9.36 -15.77
N GLY A 55 -11.55 -9.54 -16.38
CA GLY A 55 -11.80 -10.60 -17.35
C GLY A 55 -11.88 -12.01 -16.73
N ASN A 56 -12.25 -12.13 -15.46
CA ASN A 56 -12.35 -13.39 -14.72
C ASN A 56 -13.76 -14.00 -14.69
N VAL A 57 -14.78 -13.32 -15.23
CA VAL A 57 -16.16 -13.83 -15.27
C VAL A 57 -16.41 -14.69 -16.50
N GLY A 58 -17.37 -15.62 -16.40
CA GLY A 58 -17.80 -16.40 -17.56
C GLY A 58 -18.51 -15.54 -18.61
N GLU A 59 -18.55 -15.96 -19.87
CA GLU A 59 -19.17 -15.19 -20.96
C GLU A 59 -20.65 -14.85 -20.69
N HIS A 60 -21.37 -15.77 -20.04
CA HIS A 60 -22.77 -15.56 -19.67
C HIS A 60 -22.91 -14.44 -18.62
N GLU A 61 -22.08 -14.43 -17.58
CA GLU A 61 -22.07 -13.38 -16.54
C GLU A 61 -21.60 -12.04 -17.11
N ALA A 62 -20.56 -12.07 -17.96
CA ALA A 62 -20.09 -10.89 -18.68
C ALA A 62 -21.21 -10.25 -19.50
N GLN A 63 -22.05 -11.07 -20.16
CA GLN A 63 -23.20 -10.58 -20.91
C GLN A 63 -24.23 -9.90 -20.00
N ILE A 64 -24.57 -10.51 -18.86
CA ILE A 64 -25.50 -9.92 -17.87
C ILE A 64 -24.97 -8.56 -17.40
N ILE A 65 -23.68 -8.46 -17.08
CA ILE A 65 -23.05 -7.23 -16.60
C ILE A 65 -23.06 -6.17 -17.72
N ARG A 66 -22.68 -6.52 -18.95
CA ARG A 66 -22.70 -5.62 -20.11
C ARG A 66 -24.10 -5.04 -20.36
N GLU A 67 -25.12 -5.90 -20.30
CA GLU A 67 -26.51 -5.46 -20.44
C GLU A 67 -26.93 -4.55 -19.29
N HIS A 68 -26.55 -4.88 -18.04
CA HIS A 68 -26.87 -4.06 -16.88
C HIS A 68 -26.21 -2.67 -16.94
N ILE A 69 -24.89 -2.59 -17.16
CA ILE A 69 -24.16 -1.32 -17.19
C ILE A 69 -24.55 -0.41 -18.37
N ALA A 70 -25.12 -0.97 -19.44
CA ALA A 70 -25.64 -0.16 -20.55
C ALA A 70 -26.84 0.72 -20.12
N PHE A 71 -27.54 0.35 -19.04
CA PHE A 71 -28.73 1.03 -18.54
C PHE A 71 -28.60 1.54 -17.10
N CYS A 72 -27.62 1.07 -16.32
CA CYS A 72 -27.38 1.52 -14.94
C CYS A 72 -26.19 2.48 -14.85
N GLY A 73 -26.46 3.76 -14.56
CA GLY A 73 -25.39 4.77 -14.45
C GLY A 73 -24.41 4.50 -13.30
N LEU A 74 -24.90 3.95 -12.18
CA LEU A 74 -24.09 3.66 -11.00
C LEU A 74 -23.06 2.56 -11.28
N CYS A 75 -23.49 1.39 -11.76
CA CYS A 75 -22.58 0.29 -12.09
C CYS A 75 -21.64 0.64 -13.25
N ALA A 76 -22.08 1.42 -14.22
CA ALA A 76 -21.21 1.89 -15.31
C ALA A 76 -20.07 2.78 -14.79
N GLN A 77 -20.39 3.70 -13.86
CA GLN A 77 -19.39 4.55 -13.22
C GLN A 77 -18.41 3.72 -12.37
N GLU A 78 -18.90 2.73 -11.64
CA GLU A 78 -18.06 1.83 -10.84
C GLU A 78 -17.09 1.02 -11.70
N VAL A 79 -17.57 0.38 -12.76
CA VAL A 79 -16.73 -0.34 -13.73
C VAL A 79 -15.66 0.58 -14.35
N LEU A 80 -16.01 1.84 -14.66
CA LEU A 80 -15.05 2.81 -15.18
C LEU A 80 -13.96 3.14 -14.15
N GLN A 81 -14.31 3.36 -12.89
CA GLN A 81 -13.35 3.63 -11.81
C GLN A 81 -12.42 2.44 -11.57
N LEU A 82 -12.97 1.23 -11.59
CA LEU A 82 -12.18 0.00 -11.47
C LEU A 82 -11.19 -0.16 -12.62
N ARG A 83 -11.60 0.13 -13.86
CA ARG A 83 -10.70 0.09 -15.03
C ARG A 83 -9.57 1.13 -14.95
N ILE A 84 -9.89 2.37 -14.57
CA ILE A 84 -8.89 3.43 -14.36
C ILE A 84 -7.87 2.99 -13.30
N THR A 85 -8.34 2.38 -12.21
CA THR A 85 -7.49 1.88 -11.13
C THR A 85 -6.58 0.74 -11.62
N GLU A 86 -7.10 -0.18 -12.43
CA GLU A 86 -6.32 -1.27 -13.02
C GLU A 86 -5.24 -0.75 -13.97
N GLU A 87 -5.58 0.22 -14.84
CA GLU A 87 -4.63 0.85 -15.75
C GLU A 87 -3.51 1.58 -15.00
N LYS A 88 -3.86 2.35 -13.97
CA LYS A 88 -2.88 3.02 -13.11
C LYS A 88 -1.96 2.02 -12.41
N LEU A 89 -2.51 0.91 -11.91
CA LEU A 89 -1.70 -0.14 -11.28
C LEU A 89 -0.75 -0.81 -12.28
N LYS A 90 -1.19 -1.04 -13.53
CA LYS A 90 -0.33 -1.58 -14.61
C LYS A 90 0.78 -0.60 -14.97
N GLU A 91 0.47 0.68 -15.06
CA GLU A 91 1.45 1.74 -15.31
C GLU A 91 2.47 1.82 -14.16
N ASP A 92 2.01 1.82 -12.90
CA ASP A 92 2.86 1.83 -11.71
C ASP A 92 3.78 0.59 -11.67
N LEU A 93 3.26 -0.60 -12.01
CA LEU A 93 4.07 -1.83 -12.13
C LEU A 93 5.11 -1.74 -13.26
N TRP A 94 4.74 -1.17 -14.40
CA TRP A 94 5.64 -0.99 -15.54
C TRP A 94 6.75 0.02 -15.21
N ASN A 95 6.37 1.14 -14.60
CA ASN A 95 7.29 2.15 -14.09
C ASN A 95 8.19 1.57 -13.00
N TYR A 96 7.68 0.76 -12.08
CA TYR A 96 8.49 0.08 -11.08
C TYR A 96 9.49 -0.89 -11.72
N ALA A 97 9.07 -1.70 -12.69
CA ALA A 97 9.94 -2.60 -13.43
C ALA A 97 11.07 -1.85 -14.19
N ASN A 98 10.78 -0.66 -14.72
CA ASN A 98 11.76 0.18 -15.38
C ASN A 98 12.65 0.97 -14.39
N THR A 99 12.09 1.36 -13.25
CA THR A 99 12.81 2.10 -12.19
C THR A 99 13.74 1.19 -11.39
N LEU A 100 13.48 -0.12 -11.39
CA LEU A 100 14.45 -1.17 -11.07
C LEU A 100 15.56 -1.22 -12.15
N SER A 101 16.34 -0.14 -12.16
CA SER A 101 17.76 -0.07 -12.48
C SER A 101 18.63 -1.06 -11.68
N PHE A 102 18.03 -2.04 -10.99
CA PHE A 102 18.71 -3.24 -10.52
C PHE A 102 19.52 -3.88 -11.64
N MET A 103 19.03 -3.87 -12.89
CA MET A 103 19.83 -4.31 -14.06
C MET A 103 21.03 -3.37 -14.36
N GLY A 104 20.92 -2.07 -14.10
CA GLY A 104 22.02 -1.11 -14.22
C GLY A 104 23.07 -1.24 -13.10
N TYR A 105 22.61 -1.42 -11.85
CA TYR A 105 23.45 -1.68 -10.68
C TYR A 105 24.16 -3.03 -10.80
N ILE A 106 23.44 -4.09 -11.18
CA ILE A 106 23.99 -5.41 -11.54
C ILE A 106 25.00 -5.25 -12.66
N ARG A 107 24.68 -4.56 -13.76
CA ARG A 107 25.61 -4.39 -14.89
C ARG A 107 26.90 -3.66 -14.49
N ASN A 108 26.83 -2.69 -13.57
CA ASN A 108 28.01 -2.00 -13.04
C ASN A 108 28.84 -2.87 -12.08
N ILE A 109 28.19 -3.73 -11.28
CA ILE A 109 28.91 -4.74 -10.48
C ILE A 109 29.59 -5.75 -11.42
N PHE A 110 28.86 -6.34 -12.35
CA PHE A 110 29.40 -7.35 -13.27
C PHE A 110 30.48 -6.79 -14.22
N SER A 111 30.44 -5.51 -14.59
CA SER A 111 31.50 -4.88 -15.40
C SER A 111 32.81 -4.71 -14.62
N GLY A 112 32.75 -4.43 -13.31
CA GLY A 112 33.90 -4.41 -12.41
C GLY A 112 34.49 -5.81 -12.19
N VAL A 113 33.64 -6.82 -11.98
CA VAL A 113 34.12 -8.19 -11.73
C VAL A 113 34.69 -8.82 -13.01
N ARG A 114 34.23 -8.45 -14.22
CA ARG A 114 34.79 -8.90 -15.52
C ARG A 114 36.31 -8.71 -15.67
N ARG A 115 36.90 -7.70 -15.00
CA ARG A 115 38.35 -7.47 -15.02
C ARG A 115 39.14 -8.36 -14.06
N ILE A 116 38.49 -8.97 -13.07
CA ILE A 116 39.12 -9.84 -12.05
C ILE A 116 39.04 -11.33 -12.46
N TYR A 117 38.13 -11.70 -13.36
CA TYR A 117 37.83 -13.09 -13.75
C TYR A 117 38.89 -13.84 -14.59
N LEU A 118 40.04 -13.26 -14.90
CA LEU A 118 41.05 -13.95 -15.72
C LEU A 118 42.00 -14.87 -14.93
N ALA A 119 41.95 -14.90 -13.58
CA ALA A 119 42.97 -15.61 -12.79
C ALA A 119 42.50 -16.81 -11.93
N SER A 120 41.23 -16.99 -11.59
CA SER A 120 40.76 -18.23 -10.91
C SER A 120 39.22 -18.33 -10.82
N GLY A 121 38.60 -19.13 -11.71
CA GLY A 121 37.13 -19.22 -11.80
C GLY A 121 36.41 -19.76 -10.56
N LEU A 122 37.08 -20.53 -9.70
CA LEU A 122 36.47 -21.15 -8.51
C LEU A 122 36.39 -20.20 -7.30
N CYS A 123 37.40 -19.35 -7.08
CA CYS A 123 37.39 -18.39 -5.97
C CYS A 123 36.33 -17.31 -6.17
N ALA A 124 36.08 -16.91 -7.42
CA ALA A 124 35.13 -15.85 -7.73
C ALA A 124 33.67 -16.26 -7.52
N ALA A 125 33.29 -17.52 -7.82
CA ALA A 125 31.95 -18.02 -7.55
C ALA A 125 31.63 -18.06 -6.04
N GLY A 126 32.61 -18.45 -5.22
CA GLY A 126 32.49 -18.42 -3.76
C GLY A 126 32.30 -17.00 -3.22
N ILE A 127 33.11 -16.03 -3.69
CA ILE A 127 32.99 -14.63 -3.29
C ILE A 127 31.64 -14.03 -3.73
N CYS A 128 31.18 -14.29 -4.96
CA CYS A 128 29.85 -13.85 -5.41
C CYS A 128 28.73 -14.47 -4.58
N PHE A 129 28.80 -15.76 -4.24
CA PHE A 129 27.82 -16.39 -3.37
C PHE A 129 27.83 -15.78 -1.96
N LEU A 130 29.01 -15.48 -1.41
CA LEU A 130 29.13 -14.82 -0.11
C LEU A 130 28.61 -13.38 -0.13
N ILE A 131 28.88 -12.61 -1.18
CA ILE A 131 28.35 -11.24 -1.34
C ILE A 131 26.82 -11.28 -1.52
N VAL A 132 26.30 -12.19 -2.35
CA VAL A 132 24.85 -12.36 -2.54
C VAL A 132 24.19 -12.82 -1.26
N LYS A 133 24.76 -13.80 -0.55
CA LYS A 133 24.27 -14.19 0.79
C LYS A 133 24.33 -13.01 1.74
N PHE A 134 25.44 -12.27 1.76
CA PHE A 134 25.60 -11.13 2.65
C PHE A 134 24.56 -10.06 2.37
N ILE A 135 24.32 -9.70 1.11
CA ILE A 135 23.33 -8.69 0.70
C ILE A 135 21.89 -9.18 0.93
N ILE A 136 21.57 -10.43 0.58
CA ILE A 136 20.21 -10.97 0.69
C ILE A 136 19.85 -11.32 2.15
N LEU A 137 20.83 -11.72 2.96
CA LEU A 137 20.64 -12.11 4.35
C LEU A 137 21.04 -11.00 5.33
N GLN A 138 21.30 -9.76 4.86
CA GLN A 138 21.39 -8.66 5.82
C GLN A 138 20.08 -8.64 6.60
N PRO A 139 20.12 -8.75 7.94
CA PRO A 139 18.94 -8.54 8.73
C PRO A 139 18.39 -7.15 8.38
N ASP A 140 17.07 -7.06 8.32
CA ASP A 140 16.41 -5.78 8.14
C ASP A 140 16.94 -4.78 9.20
N PRO A 141 17.32 -3.54 8.80
CA PRO A 141 18.01 -2.61 9.68
C PRO A 141 17.17 -2.21 10.90
N ILE A 142 15.83 -2.22 10.78
CA ILE A 142 14.92 -2.04 11.90
C ILE A 142 15.06 -3.24 12.85
N SER A 143 14.89 -4.47 12.37
CA SER A 143 15.06 -5.69 13.20
C SER A 143 16.38 -5.70 13.96
N GLU A 144 17.48 -5.35 13.28
CA GLU A 144 18.81 -5.36 13.88
C GLU A 144 18.95 -4.32 14.99
N SER A 145 18.54 -3.07 14.73
CA SER A 145 18.66 -1.99 15.71
C SER A 145 17.83 -2.24 16.97
N TYR A 146 16.66 -2.88 16.82
CA TYR A 146 15.75 -3.14 17.94
C TYR A 146 16.03 -4.47 18.65
N ARG A 147 16.73 -5.42 18.04
CA ARG A 147 17.19 -6.65 18.73
C ARG A 147 18.10 -6.32 19.91
N ALA A 148 18.98 -5.34 19.75
CA ALA A 148 19.84 -4.86 20.84
C ALA A 148 19.04 -4.17 21.95
N ALA A 149 17.96 -3.48 21.59
CA ALA A 149 17.08 -2.79 22.54
C ALA A 149 16.06 -3.73 23.20
N LYS A 150 15.76 -4.90 22.61
CA LYS A 150 14.76 -5.86 23.09
C LYS A 150 15.01 -6.32 24.52
N THR A 151 16.26 -6.45 24.93
CA THR A 151 16.64 -6.80 26.31
C THR A 151 16.15 -5.77 27.34
N LEU A 152 15.99 -4.51 26.93
CA LEU A 152 15.46 -3.42 27.75
C LEU A 152 13.93 -3.53 27.91
N PHE A 153 13.22 -4.03 26.89
CA PHE A 153 11.75 -4.13 26.93
C PHE A 153 11.24 -5.35 27.65
N SER A 154 11.98 -6.46 27.72
CA SER A 154 11.50 -7.66 28.41
C SER A 154 11.15 -7.46 29.90
N GLN A 155 11.63 -6.37 30.52
CA GLN A 155 11.38 -6.06 31.94
C GLN A 155 10.17 -5.17 32.19
N SER A 156 9.66 -4.50 31.16
CA SER A 156 8.48 -3.65 31.25
C SER A 156 7.51 -4.09 30.17
N SER A 157 6.27 -4.43 30.51
CA SER A 157 5.24 -4.67 29.50
C SER A 157 4.55 -3.33 29.23
N PRO A 158 5.08 -2.47 28.32
CA PRO A 158 4.36 -1.26 27.96
C PRO A 158 3.00 -1.67 27.40
N ASP A 159 1.97 -0.93 27.75
CA ASP A 159 0.69 -1.04 27.07
C ASP A 159 0.88 -0.63 25.60
N LEU A 160 0.95 -1.63 24.72
CA LEU A 160 1.07 -1.49 23.27
C LEU A 160 -0.24 -1.85 22.58
N SER A 161 -1.38 -1.56 23.24
CA SER A 161 -2.70 -1.72 22.65
C SER A 161 -2.77 -0.92 21.34
N LEU A 162 -3.02 -1.62 20.24
CA LEU A 162 -3.09 -1.02 18.92
C LEU A 162 -4.40 -0.21 18.78
N PRO A 163 -4.44 0.85 17.95
CA PRO A 163 -5.59 1.76 17.93
C PRO A 163 -6.94 1.08 17.70
N TRP A 164 -6.99 0.05 16.86
CA TRP A 164 -8.21 -0.70 16.54
C TRP A 164 -8.66 -1.70 17.63
N GLU A 165 -7.84 -1.94 18.66
CA GLU A 165 -8.18 -2.80 19.80
C GLU A 165 -8.87 -2.01 20.90
N LYS A 166 -8.68 -0.68 20.91
CA LYS A 166 -9.37 0.20 21.85
C LYS A 166 -10.86 0.21 21.49
N PRO A 167 -11.76 0.23 22.48
CA PRO A 167 -13.18 0.41 22.20
C PRO A 167 -13.34 1.70 21.40
N ALA A 168 -13.78 1.59 20.14
CA ALA A 168 -14.08 2.76 19.33
C ALA A 168 -15.01 3.65 20.17
N ALA A 169 -14.58 4.88 20.46
CA ALA A 169 -15.52 5.88 20.95
C ALA A 169 -16.58 5.98 19.85
N ALA A 170 -17.79 5.48 20.14
CA ALA A 170 -18.84 5.17 19.17
C ALA A 170 -19.46 6.42 18.49
N LEU A 171 -18.61 7.26 17.92
CA LEU A 171 -18.97 8.36 17.06
C LEU A 171 -18.95 7.78 15.64
N GLY A 172 -20.09 7.20 15.24
CA GLY A 172 -20.30 6.43 14.00
C GLY A 172 -20.14 7.22 12.70
N PHE A 173 -18.99 7.86 12.51
CA PHE A 173 -18.61 8.65 11.33
C PHE A 173 -17.35 8.11 10.65
N THR A 174 -17.06 6.82 10.83
CA THR A 174 -15.93 6.14 10.18
C THR A 174 -16.26 5.93 8.70
N SER A 175 -15.95 6.94 7.91
CA SER A 175 -16.27 7.02 6.48
C SER A 175 -15.26 6.24 5.66
N GLY A 176 -15.54 4.96 5.41
CA GLY A 176 -14.96 4.19 4.31
C GLY A 176 -13.98 3.10 4.71
N ARG A 177 -13.80 2.13 3.80
CA ARG A 177 -12.80 1.06 3.92
C ARG A 177 -11.40 1.67 4.05
N PRO A 178 -10.53 1.15 4.94
CA PRO A 178 -9.18 1.68 5.10
C PRO A 178 -8.38 1.54 3.81
N SER A 179 -7.65 2.60 3.46
CA SER A 179 -6.79 2.61 2.27
C SER A 179 -5.73 1.49 2.37
N PRO A 180 -5.20 1.00 1.23
CA PRO A 180 -4.09 0.05 1.25
C PRO A 180 -2.86 0.54 2.03
N ALA A 181 -2.59 1.86 2.01
CA ALA A 181 -1.52 2.48 2.78
C ALA A 181 -1.78 2.40 4.30
N ASN A 182 -2.98 2.73 4.77
CA ASN A 182 -3.34 2.62 6.19
C ASN A 182 -3.24 1.16 6.65
N ARG A 183 -3.69 0.21 5.82
CA ARG A 183 -3.56 -1.22 6.13
C ARG A 183 -2.11 -1.68 6.20
N ALA A 184 -1.26 -1.27 5.26
CA ALA A 184 0.16 -1.56 5.29
C ALA A 184 0.81 -0.99 6.56
N PHE A 185 0.49 0.25 6.92
CA PHE A 185 0.95 0.89 8.14
C PHE A 185 0.50 0.12 9.40
N GLY A 186 -0.78 -0.24 9.47
CA GLY A 186 -1.33 -1.08 10.55
C GLY A 186 -0.67 -2.45 10.63
N ALA A 187 -0.42 -3.11 9.50
CA ALA A 187 0.33 -4.36 9.46
C ALA A 187 1.77 -4.19 9.98
N GLY A 188 2.39 -3.04 9.69
CA GLY A 188 3.68 -2.66 10.26
C GLY A 188 3.64 -2.56 11.78
N LEU A 189 2.64 -1.87 12.33
CA LEU A 189 2.42 -1.80 13.79
C LEU A 189 2.26 -3.20 14.38
N TRP A 190 1.40 -4.04 13.79
CA TRP A 190 1.20 -5.41 14.26
C TRP A 190 2.51 -6.22 14.25
N ALA A 191 3.32 -6.11 13.19
CA ALA A 191 4.61 -6.78 13.09
C ALA A 191 5.61 -6.28 14.15
N GLY A 192 5.67 -4.97 14.38
CA GLY A 192 6.49 -4.39 15.45
C GLY A 192 6.10 -4.93 16.84
N ARG A 193 4.80 -5.15 17.08
CA ARG A 193 4.31 -5.71 18.34
C ARG A 193 4.74 -7.16 18.50
N ALA A 194 4.68 -7.96 17.43
CA ALA A 194 5.15 -9.34 17.44
C ALA A 194 6.64 -9.41 17.80
N GLU A 195 7.43 -8.49 17.26
CA GLU A 195 8.88 -8.43 17.53
C GLU A 195 9.20 -8.11 18.98
N ILE A 196 8.47 -7.16 19.57
CA ILE A 196 8.62 -6.80 20.99
C ILE A 196 8.21 -7.98 21.87
N SER A 197 7.05 -8.56 21.59
CA SER A 197 6.47 -9.64 22.40
C SER A 197 7.34 -10.90 22.38
N GLY A 198 8.03 -11.17 21.26
CA GLY A 198 8.86 -12.37 21.09
C GLY A 198 8.08 -13.67 20.96
N GLU A 199 6.80 -13.66 21.30
CA GLU A 199 5.85 -14.70 21.00
C GLU A 199 5.35 -14.58 19.56
N PRO A 200 5.12 -15.70 18.87
CA PRO A 200 4.35 -15.68 17.63
C PRO A 200 2.96 -15.14 17.95
N LEU A 201 2.64 -13.92 17.50
CA LEU A 201 1.28 -13.41 17.61
C LEU A 201 0.32 -14.32 16.82
N ASP A 202 -0.92 -14.41 17.31
CA ASP A 202 -2.05 -14.92 16.52
C ASP A 202 -2.00 -14.31 15.12
N SER A 203 -2.36 -15.09 14.10
CA SER A 203 -2.30 -14.67 12.69
C SER A 203 -2.77 -13.22 12.50
N MET A 204 -1.99 -12.43 11.75
CA MET A 204 -2.29 -11.04 11.43
C MET A 204 -3.78 -10.87 11.06
N PRO A 205 -4.50 -9.91 11.66
CA PRO A 205 -5.90 -9.68 11.34
C PRO A 205 -6.15 -9.54 9.84
N GLU A 206 -7.23 -10.14 9.35
CA GLU A 206 -7.52 -10.23 7.91
C GLU A 206 -7.60 -8.85 7.24
N PHE A 207 -8.18 -7.86 7.91
CA PHE A 207 -8.27 -6.48 7.40
C PHE A 207 -6.90 -5.79 7.23
N LEU A 208 -5.85 -6.28 7.90
CA LEU A 208 -4.46 -5.83 7.72
C LEU A 208 -3.70 -6.63 6.66
N SER A 209 -4.23 -7.77 6.21
CA SER A 209 -3.58 -8.63 5.24
C SER A 209 -3.51 -7.95 3.87
N PRO A 210 -2.43 -8.10 3.08
CA PRO A 210 -2.43 -7.69 1.69
C PRO A 210 -3.42 -8.54 0.85
N GLU A 211 -3.81 -9.73 1.34
CA GLU A 211 -4.65 -10.74 0.68
C GLU A 211 -6.15 -10.46 0.66
N TRP A 212 -6.63 -9.26 0.99
CA TRP A 212 -8.07 -8.99 1.03
C TRP A 212 -8.83 -9.26 -0.30
N LYS A 213 -8.11 -9.63 -1.38
CA LYS A 213 -8.63 -10.13 -2.67
C LYS A 213 -7.96 -11.43 -3.18
N GLY A 214 -7.48 -12.31 -2.29
CA GLY A 214 -7.19 -13.72 -2.59
C GLY A 214 -5.95 -14.06 -3.43
N ARG A 215 -4.98 -13.15 -3.67
CA ARG A 215 -3.83 -13.44 -4.56
C ARG A 215 -2.41 -13.10 -4.07
N ILE A 216 -2.18 -12.58 -2.86
CA ILE A 216 -0.83 -12.14 -2.43
C ILE A 216 -0.37 -12.83 -1.15
N LYS A 217 0.37 -13.95 -1.24
CA LYS A 217 0.93 -14.69 -0.09
C LYS A 217 1.26 -13.77 1.11
N LYS A 218 0.71 -14.09 2.29
CA LYS A 218 0.83 -13.50 3.64
C LYS A 218 2.09 -12.70 4.03
N ASP A 219 3.20 -12.83 3.30
CA ASP A 219 4.53 -12.43 3.74
C ASP A 219 5.06 -11.09 3.18
N HIS A 220 4.33 -10.36 2.33
CA HIS A 220 5.03 -9.38 1.48
C HIS A 220 4.38 -8.01 1.30
N TRP A 221 3.92 -7.36 2.37
CA TRP A 221 3.86 -5.89 2.36
C TRP A 221 5.19 -5.28 1.88
N SER A 222 6.31 -5.91 2.25
CA SER A 222 7.67 -5.59 1.82
C SER A 222 7.96 -5.71 0.31
N LYS A 223 7.08 -6.34 -0.47
CA LYS A 223 7.20 -6.42 -1.94
C LYS A 223 6.11 -5.64 -2.67
N THR A 224 5.25 -4.94 -1.93
CA THR A 224 4.25 -4.07 -2.54
C THR A 224 4.78 -2.64 -2.63
N GLN A 225 4.12 -1.79 -3.42
CA GLN A 225 4.36 -0.36 -3.39
C GLN A 225 4.07 0.30 -2.03
N TRP A 226 3.40 -0.41 -1.11
CA TRP A 226 3.05 0.08 0.22
C TRP A 226 4.09 -0.31 1.28
N GLU A 227 5.22 -0.90 0.89
CA GLU A 227 6.34 -1.20 1.78
C GLU A 227 6.78 -0.01 2.66
N PRO A 228 6.87 1.24 2.15
CA PRO A 228 7.29 2.37 2.99
C PRO A 228 6.36 2.61 4.18
N PHE A 229 5.05 2.40 3.99
CA PHE A 229 4.06 2.51 5.07
C PHE A 229 4.19 1.39 6.10
N TYR A 230 4.40 0.16 5.63
CA TYR A 230 4.66 -0.98 6.50
C TYR A 230 5.92 -0.76 7.35
N SER A 231 7.02 -0.36 6.73
CA SER A 231 8.28 -0.08 7.40
C SER A 231 8.15 1.11 8.38
N ALA A 232 7.43 2.16 8.01
CA ALA A 232 7.13 3.30 8.88
C ALA A 232 6.29 2.90 10.10
N GLY A 233 5.20 2.15 9.91
CA GLY A 233 4.35 1.69 11.01
C GLY A 233 5.14 0.82 11.99
N ARG A 234 5.91 -0.14 11.45
CA ARG A 234 6.76 -1.01 12.26
C ARG A 234 7.78 -0.23 13.07
N TRP A 235 8.48 0.72 12.44
CA TRP A 235 9.43 1.60 13.13
C TRP A 235 8.73 2.46 14.20
N CYS A 236 7.55 3.02 13.91
CA CYS A 236 6.82 3.88 14.84
C CYS A 236 6.50 3.16 16.15
N LEU A 237 5.97 1.93 16.09
CA LEU A 237 5.64 1.18 17.29
C LEU A 237 6.90 0.79 18.09
N LEU A 238 7.94 0.33 17.38
CA LEU A 238 9.20 -0.03 18.01
C LEU A 238 9.84 1.18 18.72
N ALA A 239 9.88 2.33 18.06
CA ALA A 239 10.38 3.58 18.62
C ALA A 239 9.54 4.02 19.84
N GLN A 240 8.22 3.90 19.77
CA GLN A 240 7.33 4.19 20.89
C GLN A 240 7.62 3.27 22.09
N ALA A 241 7.84 1.98 21.85
CA ALA A 241 8.21 1.03 22.90
C ALA A 241 9.57 1.38 23.55
N VAL A 242 10.57 1.78 22.75
CA VAL A 242 11.84 2.33 23.26
C VAL A 242 11.61 3.52 24.17
N CYS A 243 10.81 4.48 23.72
CA CYS A 243 10.59 5.72 24.45
C CYS A 243 9.82 5.51 25.76
N ASN A 244 9.00 4.45 25.81
CA ASN A 244 8.23 4.07 26.99
C ASN A 244 9.02 3.20 27.97
N SER A 245 10.19 2.68 27.58
CA SER A 245 11.05 1.97 28.54
C SER A 245 11.66 2.96 29.52
N LYS A 246 11.92 2.50 30.76
CA LYS A 246 12.49 3.34 31.82
C LYS A 246 14.01 3.47 31.73
N ASP A 247 14.62 2.83 30.72
CA ASP A 247 16.06 2.64 30.63
C ASP A 247 16.75 3.78 29.87
N GLY A 248 18.00 4.03 30.23
CA GLY A 248 18.86 4.97 29.50
C GLY A 248 19.21 4.42 28.13
N ILE A 249 18.57 4.96 27.08
CA ILE A 249 18.86 4.59 25.69
C ILE A 249 20.17 5.25 25.25
N SER A 250 21.10 4.46 24.70
CA SER A 250 22.38 4.97 24.24
C SER A 250 22.21 5.91 23.04
N TYR A 251 23.13 6.87 22.90
CA TYR A 251 23.13 7.75 21.73
C TYR A 251 23.41 6.99 20.42
N GLU A 252 24.20 5.91 20.48
CA GLU A 252 24.47 5.04 19.33
C GLU A 252 23.18 4.40 18.77
N PHE A 253 22.23 4.04 19.62
CA PHE A 253 20.92 3.54 19.18
C PHE A 253 20.19 4.59 18.34
N TRP A 254 20.22 5.85 18.79
CA TRP A 254 19.58 6.98 18.13
C TRP A 254 20.24 7.35 16.80
N GLU A 255 21.57 7.25 16.70
CA GLU A 255 22.27 7.40 15.41
C GLU A 255 21.80 6.39 14.37
N LYS A 256 21.55 5.13 14.77
CA LYS A 256 20.97 4.11 13.89
C LYS A 256 19.54 4.47 13.47
N GLN A 257 18.74 5.08 14.35
CA GLN A 257 17.39 5.54 14.00
C GLN A 257 17.40 6.64 12.95
N ILE A 258 18.39 7.55 12.95
CA ILE A 258 18.52 8.58 11.90
C ILE A 258 18.68 7.90 10.52
N VAL A 259 19.55 6.89 10.43
CA VAL A 259 19.77 6.16 9.17
C VAL A 259 18.49 5.46 8.69
N ILE A 260 17.76 4.82 9.60
CA ILE A 260 16.48 4.18 9.29
C ILE A 260 15.45 5.21 8.81
N LEU A 261 15.33 6.34 9.51
CA LEU A 261 14.40 7.42 9.14
C LEU A 261 14.70 8.00 7.75
N SER A 262 15.97 8.28 7.45
CA SER A 262 16.38 8.75 6.13
C SER A 262 16.07 7.73 5.03
N GLN A 263 16.20 6.43 5.32
CA GLN A 263 15.85 5.38 4.37
C GLN A 263 14.33 5.34 4.13
N ILE A 264 13.52 5.39 5.19
CA ILE A 264 12.06 5.45 5.09
C ILE A 264 11.65 6.66 4.24
N GLN A 265 12.14 7.86 4.56
CA GLN A 265 11.85 9.08 3.79
C GLN A 265 12.20 8.94 2.31
N LYS A 266 13.38 8.38 2.00
CA LYS A 266 13.82 8.13 0.62
C LYS A 266 12.93 7.12 -0.10
N ASP A 267 12.37 6.14 0.62
CA ASP A 267 11.43 5.19 0.03
C ASP A 267 10.05 5.84 -0.23
N PHE A 268 9.62 6.78 0.61
CA PHE A 268 8.46 7.64 0.34
C PHE A 268 8.65 8.55 -0.88
N GLU A 269 9.86 9.06 -1.14
CA GLU A 269 10.17 9.86 -2.33
C GLU A 269 9.96 9.11 -3.66
N LYS A 270 9.93 7.77 -3.63
CA LYS A 270 9.71 6.94 -4.83
C LYS A 270 8.23 6.73 -5.15
N LEU A 271 7.32 7.09 -4.25
CA LEU A 271 5.88 6.91 -4.45
C LEU A 271 5.30 7.88 -5.47
N PRO A 272 4.14 7.57 -6.09
CA PRO A 272 3.42 8.52 -6.92
C PRO A 272 3.06 9.81 -6.17
N GLU A 273 3.10 10.95 -6.86
CA GLU A 273 2.85 12.27 -6.26
C GLU A 273 1.47 12.37 -5.57
N THR A 274 0.45 11.72 -6.14
CA THR A 274 -0.90 11.67 -5.54
C THR A 274 -0.87 11.05 -4.15
N VAL A 275 -0.07 9.99 -3.96
CA VAL A 275 0.09 9.33 -2.66
C VAL A 275 0.90 10.25 -1.73
N LYS A 276 1.98 10.86 -2.21
CA LYS A 276 2.79 11.76 -1.35
C LYS A 276 1.97 12.90 -0.75
N GLN A 277 1.09 13.52 -1.53
CA GLN A 277 0.23 14.61 -1.06
C GLN A 277 -0.72 14.16 0.05
N GLU A 278 -1.30 12.97 -0.06
CA GLU A 278 -2.17 12.39 0.98
C GLU A 278 -1.42 12.14 2.30
N TYR A 279 -0.10 11.92 2.23
CA TYR A 279 0.74 11.56 3.38
C TYR A 279 1.84 12.59 3.68
N GLU A 280 1.65 13.85 3.28
CA GLU A 280 2.59 14.95 3.60
C GLU A 280 2.81 15.07 5.12
N ILE A 281 1.76 14.82 5.91
CA ILE A 281 1.81 14.82 7.38
C ILE A 281 2.83 13.82 7.93
N LEU A 282 2.94 12.63 7.31
CA LEU A 282 3.91 11.62 7.71
C LEU A 282 5.32 12.13 7.47
N TYR A 283 5.60 12.69 6.29
CA TYR A 283 6.91 13.23 5.96
C TYR A 283 7.34 14.34 6.92
N LYS A 284 6.42 15.27 7.22
CA LYS A 284 6.63 16.34 8.20
C LYS A 284 6.96 15.78 9.58
N ILE A 285 6.19 14.82 10.07
CA ILE A 285 6.40 14.21 11.40
C ILE A 285 7.75 13.47 11.45
N LEU A 286 8.10 12.68 10.43
CA LEU A 286 9.39 12.00 10.38
C LEU A 286 10.57 12.99 10.40
N GLY A 287 10.46 14.12 9.70
CA GLY A 287 11.46 15.19 9.74
C GLY A 287 11.58 15.88 11.11
N CYS A 288 10.46 16.09 11.81
CA CYS A 288 10.45 16.59 13.19
C CYS A 288 11.15 15.60 14.14
N VAL A 289 10.86 14.30 14.01
CA VAL A 289 11.49 13.27 14.84
C VAL A 289 12.99 13.17 14.55
N GLU A 290 13.40 13.15 13.28
CA GLU A 290 14.81 13.14 12.91
C GLU A 290 15.58 14.34 13.49
N SER A 291 14.97 15.54 13.43
CA SER A 291 15.56 16.75 14.00
C SER A 291 15.70 16.65 15.52
N ALA A 292 14.69 16.09 16.20
CA ALA A 292 14.73 15.88 17.65
C ALA A 292 15.79 14.86 18.07
N ILE A 293 16.03 13.83 17.24
CA ILE A 293 17.07 12.82 17.48
C ILE A 293 18.48 13.43 17.30
N LYS A 294 18.65 14.33 16.32
CA LYS A 294 19.93 15.02 16.06
C LYS A 294 20.30 16.04 17.14
N ASP A 295 19.31 16.56 17.89
CA ASP A 295 19.57 17.48 19.00
C ASP A 295 20.10 16.73 20.24
N LYS A 296 21.43 16.76 20.39
CA LYS A 296 22.15 16.14 21.52
C LYS A 296 21.77 16.70 22.89
N GLN A 297 21.16 17.88 22.96
CA GLN A 297 20.75 18.49 24.23
C GLN A 297 19.36 18.01 24.69
N ASN A 298 18.58 17.44 23.78
CA ASN A 298 17.22 16.99 24.07
C ASN A 298 17.20 15.53 24.56
N ARG A 299 16.17 15.16 25.32
CA ARG A 299 15.83 13.76 25.58
C ARG A 299 14.95 13.29 24.43
N PRO A 300 15.49 12.58 23.42
CA PRO A 300 14.77 12.29 22.18
C PRO A 300 13.46 11.56 22.46
N CYS A 301 13.41 10.69 23.48
CA CYS A 301 12.22 9.89 23.79
C CYS A 301 10.94 10.70 23.95
N LYS A 302 11.00 11.86 24.64
CA LYS A 302 9.79 12.66 24.90
C LYS A 302 9.20 13.19 23.60
N THR A 303 10.05 13.75 22.74
CA THR A 303 9.64 14.32 21.46
C THR A 303 9.27 13.22 20.46
N VAL A 304 10.07 12.16 20.36
CA VAL A 304 9.78 10.99 19.51
C VAL A 304 8.40 10.41 19.85
N ALA A 305 8.12 10.16 21.13
CA ALA A 305 6.83 9.63 21.55
C ALA A 305 5.66 10.60 21.28
N SER A 306 5.84 11.90 21.52
CA SER A 306 4.78 12.88 21.31
C SER A 306 4.43 13.09 19.83
N GLU A 307 5.42 12.99 18.94
CA GLU A 307 5.24 13.15 17.49
C GLU A 307 4.71 11.88 16.83
N ILE A 308 5.15 10.69 17.27
CA ILE A 308 4.71 9.41 16.70
C ILE A 308 3.29 9.04 17.13
N ALA A 309 2.88 9.35 18.36
CA ALA A 309 1.55 9.00 18.86
C ALA A 309 0.38 9.47 17.95
N PRO A 310 0.29 10.75 17.53
CA PRO A 310 -0.77 11.20 16.63
C PRO A 310 -0.67 10.55 15.24
N LEU A 311 0.55 10.27 14.77
CA LEU A 311 0.77 9.58 13.50
C LEU A 311 0.22 8.16 13.52
N ILE A 312 0.47 7.41 14.61
CA ILE A 312 -0.07 6.06 14.81
C ILE A 312 -1.60 6.11 14.77
N ILE A 313 -2.22 7.08 15.42
CA ILE A 313 -3.69 7.22 15.42
C ILE A 313 -4.20 7.55 14.01
N TYR A 314 -3.57 8.51 13.33
CA TYR A 314 -4.02 8.99 12.02
C TYR A 314 -3.90 7.95 10.90
N LEU A 315 -2.80 7.17 10.88
CA LEU A 315 -2.53 6.20 9.82
C LEU A 315 -3.02 4.79 10.12
N SER A 316 -3.45 4.51 11.35
CA SER A 316 -3.99 3.20 11.67
C SER A 316 -5.33 2.98 10.97
N PRO A 317 -5.57 1.78 10.43
CA PRO A 317 -6.89 1.41 9.95
C PRO A 317 -7.84 1.28 11.13
N GLU A 318 -9.07 1.74 10.96
CA GLU A 318 -10.16 1.47 11.90
C GLU A 318 -10.60 0.01 11.74
N SER A 319 -10.93 -0.66 12.85
CA SER A 319 -11.50 -2.00 12.75
C SER A 319 -12.91 -1.92 12.18
N GLU A 320 -13.18 -2.70 11.14
CA GLU A 320 -14.55 -3.02 10.73
C GLU A 320 -15.14 -3.89 11.86
N LYS A 321 -16.00 -3.30 12.70
CA LYS A 321 -16.78 -4.01 13.72
C LYS A 321 -18.18 -4.28 13.24
#